data_AF-A0A8H5HHS3-F1
#
_entry.id   AF-A0A8H5HHS3-F1
#
_cell.length_a   1.000
_cell.length_b   1.000
_cell.length_c   1.000
_cell.angle_alpha   90.00
_cell.angle_beta   90.00
_cell.angle_gamma   90.00
#
_symmetry.space_group_name_H-M   'P 1'
#
loop_
_entity.id
_entity.type
_entity.pdbx_description
1 polymer ?
#
loop_
_entity_poly.entity_id
_entity_poly.type
_entity_poly.pdbx_seq_one_letter_code
_entity_poly.pdbx_strand_id
1 'polypeptide(L)'
;MVMSENTVAAGLGQVLLAVSASMASPSSSPILTIQFGNRTMALGRKRMAAMNGRNAFVYLKSKFGLLNATTPLYLQAVIAGSPKDGSEIFVEIDMDAWEEVILHVQKLRITT
;
A
#
# COMPACT_ATOMS: atom_id res chain seq x y z
N MET A 1 -5.70 -8.50 38.39
CA MET A 1 -5.84 -7.03 38.32
C MET A 1 -4.58 -6.45 38.93
N VAL A 2 -3.60 -6.07 38.12
CA VAL A 2 -2.36 -5.44 38.59
C VAL A 2 -2.40 -4.00 38.08
N MET A 3 -2.78 -3.07 38.94
CA MET A 3 -2.61 -1.64 38.70
C MET A 3 -1.15 -1.32 38.98
N SER A 4 -0.41 -0.92 37.94
CA SER A 4 0.93 -0.36 38.09
C SER A 4 0.82 1.16 37.95
N GLU A 5 0.96 1.87 39.07
CA GLU A 5 1.02 3.33 39.16
C GLU A 5 2.41 3.84 38.78
N ASN A 6 2.83 3.64 37.53
CA ASN A 6 4.10 4.18 37.05
C ASN A 6 3.94 4.79 35.66
N THR A 7 3.59 6.08 35.65
CA THR A 7 3.33 6.91 34.45
C THR A 7 4.49 6.92 33.46
N VAL A 8 5.72 6.72 33.94
CA VAL A 8 6.95 6.70 33.13
C VAL A 8 7.11 5.39 32.35
N ALA A 9 6.68 4.25 32.91
CA ALA A 9 6.78 2.95 32.24
C ALA A 9 5.76 2.80 31.09
N ALA A 10 4.58 3.42 31.24
CA ALA A 10 3.58 3.49 30.17
C ALA A 10 4.08 4.31 28.97
N GLY A 11 4.80 5.42 29.21
CA GLY A 11 5.34 6.28 28.16
C GLY A 11 6.45 5.62 27.34
N LEU A 12 7.40 4.93 27.99
CA LEU A 12 8.48 4.21 27.30
C LEU A 12 7.96 2.99 26.52
N GLY A 13 6.96 2.28 27.06
CA GLY A 13 6.32 1.16 26.38
C GLY A 13 5.59 1.59 25.10
N GLN A 14 4.94 2.76 25.10
CA GLN A 14 4.27 3.32 23.93
C GLN A 14 5.27 3.79 22.85
N VAL A 15 6.40 4.37 23.24
CA VAL A 15 7.45 4.78 22.29
C VAL A 15 8.13 3.56 21.67
N LEU A 16 8.41 2.50 22.43
CA LEU A 16 8.95 1.24 21.90
C LEU A 16 7.96 0.51 20.98
N LEU A 17 6.66 0.55 21.27
CA LEU A 17 5.62 0.02 20.40
C LEU A 17 5.46 0.84 19.11
N ALA A 18 5.61 2.17 19.17
CA ALA A 18 5.60 3.04 18.00
C ALA A 18 6.85 2.84 17.12
N VAL A 19 8.03 2.67 17.74
CA VAL A 19 9.28 2.36 17.03
C VAL A 19 9.21 0.96 16.40
N SER A 20 8.76 -0.07 17.12
CA SER A 20 8.61 -1.42 16.55
C SER A 20 7.53 -1.50 15.46
N ALA A 21 6.49 -0.66 15.51
CA ALA A 21 5.51 -0.52 14.43
C ALA A 21 6.11 0.19 13.19
N SER A 22 7.02 1.15 13.38
CA SER A 22 7.78 1.76 12.27
C SER A 22 8.83 0.83 11.65
N MET A 23 9.19 -0.24 12.35
CA MET A 23 10.04 -1.32 11.84
C MET A 23 9.26 -2.42 11.11
N ALA A 24 7.95 -2.25 10.90
CA ALA A 24 7.16 -3.16 10.07
C ALA A 24 7.83 -3.29 8.70
N SER A 25 8.40 -4.46 8.45
CA SER A 25 9.18 -4.75 7.25
C SER A 25 8.33 -4.43 6.01
N PRO A 26 8.95 -3.92 4.92
CA PRO A 26 8.24 -3.72 3.66
C PRO A 26 7.50 -5.01 3.32
N SER A 27 6.23 -4.90 2.93
CA SER A 27 5.33 -6.02 2.75
C SER A 27 6.03 -7.15 1.97
N SER A 28 6.36 -8.23 2.67
CA SER A 28 7.20 -9.34 2.20
C SER A 28 6.59 -10.13 1.03
N SER A 29 5.33 -9.89 0.69
CA SER A 29 4.67 -10.62 -0.38
C SER A 29 5.32 -10.32 -1.74
N PRO A 30 5.88 -11.33 -2.44
CA PRO A 30 6.43 -11.17 -3.78
C PRO A 30 5.35 -10.83 -4.81
N ILE A 31 4.08 -11.03 -4.46
CA ILE A 31 2.90 -10.79 -5.29
C ILE A 31 2.17 -9.54 -4.77
N LEU A 32 1.81 -8.67 -5.71
CA LEU A 32 0.98 -7.50 -5.53
C LEU A 32 -0.38 -7.76 -6.18
N THR A 33 -1.46 -7.57 -5.42
CA THR A 33 -2.84 -7.75 -5.92
C THR A 33 -3.38 -6.41 -6.42
N ILE A 34 -3.91 -6.39 -7.64
CA ILE A 34 -4.51 -5.21 -8.27
C ILE A 34 -5.98 -5.51 -8.57
N GLN A 35 -6.86 -4.58 -8.20
CA GLN A 35 -8.30 -4.67 -8.41
C GLN A 35 -8.79 -3.59 -9.36
N PHE A 36 -9.71 -3.95 -10.24
CA PHE A 36 -10.51 -3.01 -11.03
C PHE A 36 -11.90 -3.61 -11.26
N GLY A 37 -12.94 -2.96 -10.72
CA GLY A 37 -14.30 -3.50 -10.70
C GLY A 37 -14.34 -4.91 -10.11
N ASN A 38 -14.85 -5.88 -10.87
CA ASN A 38 -14.95 -7.28 -10.46
C ASN A 38 -13.69 -8.12 -10.77
N ARG A 39 -12.66 -7.52 -11.38
CA ARG A 39 -11.47 -8.23 -11.82
C ARG A 39 -10.31 -7.98 -10.86
N THR A 40 -9.71 -9.06 -10.40
CA THR A 40 -8.50 -9.05 -9.57
C THR A 40 -7.36 -9.73 -10.30
N MET A 41 -6.17 -9.12 -10.32
CA MET A 41 -4.96 -9.68 -10.93
C MET A 41 -3.81 -9.66 -9.93
N ALA A 42 -3.03 -10.74 -9.90
CA ALA A 42 -1.76 -10.83 -9.19
C ALA A 42 -0.61 -10.47 -10.13
N LEU A 43 0.26 -9.53 -9.72
CA LEU A 43 1.49 -9.17 -10.44
C LEU A 43 2.71 -9.30 -9.53
N GLY A 44 3.86 -9.63 -10.12
CA GLY A 44 5.12 -9.67 -9.36
C GLY A 44 5.55 -8.28 -8.92
N ARG A 45 5.77 -8.08 -7.61
CA ARG A 45 6.21 -6.79 -7.04
C ARG A 45 7.52 -6.32 -7.66
N LYS A 46 8.49 -7.22 -7.85
CA LYS A 46 9.79 -6.89 -8.48
C LYS A 46 9.64 -6.25 -9.86
N ARG A 47 8.67 -6.72 -10.66
CA ARG A 47 8.41 -6.17 -11.99
C ARG A 47 7.79 -4.77 -11.90
N MET A 48 6.88 -4.56 -10.95
CA MET A 48 6.26 -3.26 -10.71
C MET A 48 7.24 -2.23 -10.15
N ALA A 49 8.16 -2.68 -9.28
CA ALA A 49 9.24 -1.85 -8.72
C ALA A 49 10.33 -1.50 -9.73
N ALA A 50 10.50 -2.29 -10.79
CA ALA A 50 11.45 -2.00 -11.86
C ALA A 50 10.93 -0.98 -12.89
N MET A 51 9.69 -0.48 -12.72
CA MET A 51 9.07 0.50 -13.60
C MET A 51 8.89 1.82 -12.85
N ASN A 52 9.07 2.95 -13.54
CA ASN A 52 8.61 4.25 -13.03
C ASN A 52 7.07 4.30 -12.99
N GLY A 53 6.51 5.24 -12.23
CA GLY A 53 5.05 5.33 -11.99
C GLY A 53 4.23 5.42 -13.27
N ARG A 54 4.68 6.21 -14.26
CA ARG A 54 3.99 6.34 -15.55
C ARG A 54 3.93 5.01 -16.32
N ASN A 55 5.06 4.32 -16.43
CA ASN A 55 5.14 3.02 -17.12
C ASN A 55 4.35 1.95 -16.38
N ALA A 56 4.41 1.93 -15.05
CA ALA A 56 3.62 1.05 -14.21
C ALA A 56 2.13 1.27 -14.44
N PHE A 57 1.66 2.52 -14.46
CA PHE A 57 0.26 2.84 -14.69
C PHE A 57 -0.21 2.46 -16.10
N VAL A 58 0.58 2.76 -17.13
CA VAL A 58 0.27 2.36 -18.52
C VAL A 58 0.24 0.83 -18.65
N TYR A 59 1.17 0.11 -18.01
CA TYR A 59 1.18 -1.34 -17.98
C TYR A 59 -0.09 -1.91 -17.33
N LEU A 60 -0.52 -1.34 -16.20
CA LEU A 60 -1.77 -1.70 -15.54
C LEU A 60 -2.98 -1.42 -16.45
N LYS A 61 -3.05 -0.24 -17.06
CA LYS A 61 -4.11 0.09 -18.03
C LYS A 61 -4.17 -0.93 -19.16
N SER A 62 -3.03 -1.35 -19.72
CA SER A 62 -2.96 -2.40 -20.74
C SER A 62 -3.51 -3.73 -20.24
N LYS A 63 -3.13 -4.17 -19.04
CA LYS A 63 -3.61 -5.44 -18.46
C LYS A 63 -5.11 -5.48 -18.20
N PHE A 64 -5.70 -4.34 -17.85
CA PHE A 64 -7.12 -4.20 -17.57
C PHE A 64 -7.95 -3.76 -18.79
N GLY A 65 -7.35 -3.54 -19.96
CA GLY A 65 -8.07 -3.10 -21.16
C GLY A 65 -8.51 -1.63 -21.12
N LEU A 66 -7.83 -0.82 -20.32
CA LEU A 66 -8.20 0.57 -20.00
C LEU A 66 -7.36 1.62 -20.76
N LEU A 67 -6.59 1.21 -21.77
CA LEU A 67 -5.75 2.14 -22.53
C LEU A 67 -6.56 3.29 -23.16
N ASN A 68 -7.75 2.94 -23.69
CA ASN A 68 -8.67 3.87 -24.36
C ASN A 68 -9.81 4.33 -23.43
N ALA A 69 -9.66 4.21 -22.11
CA ALA A 69 -10.67 4.72 -21.19
C ALA A 69 -10.85 6.22 -21.38
N THR A 70 -12.10 6.66 -21.60
CA THR A 70 -12.48 8.06 -21.79
C THR A 70 -12.69 8.80 -20.47
N THR A 71 -12.79 8.06 -19.37
CA THR A 71 -12.88 8.58 -18.01
C THR A 71 -11.47 8.71 -17.40
N PRO A 72 -11.27 9.67 -16.48
CA PRO A 72 -10.06 9.70 -15.67
C PRO A 72 -9.92 8.38 -14.90
N LEU A 73 -8.68 8.00 -14.62
CA LEU A 73 -8.36 6.80 -13.85
C LEU A 73 -7.38 7.18 -12.75
N TYR A 74 -7.67 6.73 -11.54
CA TYR A 74 -6.85 6.97 -10.36
C TYR A 74 -6.31 5.65 -9.83
N LEU A 75 -5.09 5.69 -9.30
CA LEU A 75 -4.46 4.53 -8.69
C LEU A 75 -4.42 4.71 -7.18
N GLN A 76 -5.07 3.80 -6.48
CA GLN A 76 -5.10 3.77 -5.02
C GLN A 76 -4.32 2.57 -4.50
N ALA A 77 -3.69 2.72 -3.34
CA ALA A 77 -2.98 1.67 -2.63
C ALA A 77 -3.50 1.50 -1.21
N VAL A 78 -3.42 0.26 -0.72
CA VAL A 78 -3.34 -0.02 0.71
C VAL A 78 -1.86 -0.11 1.08
N ILE A 79 -1.39 0.78 1.94
CA ILE A 79 -0.01 0.83 2.40
C ILE A 79 0.14 -0.04 3.67
N ALA A 80 1.24 -0.78 3.76
CA ALA A 80 1.56 -1.55 4.95
C ALA A 80 1.75 -0.63 6.16
N GLY A 81 1.08 -0.94 7.28
CA GLY A 81 1.14 -0.14 8.50
C GLY A 81 0.01 0.87 8.67
N SER A 82 -0.94 0.97 7.73
CA SER A 82 -2.19 1.72 7.92
C SER A 82 -2.97 1.26 9.17
N PRO A 83 -3.71 2.16 9.84
CA PRO A 83 -4.20 1.95 11.20
C PRO A 83 -5.02 0.66 11.38
N LYS A 84 -4.76 0.00 12.51
CA LYS A 84 -5.21 -1.34 12.92
C LYS A 84 -6.71 -1.46 13.24
N ASP A 85 -7.57 -0.61 12.70
CA ASP A 85 -9.00 -0.65 13.00
C ASP A 85 -9.79 -1.61 12.07
N GLY A 86 -9.07 -2.56 11.44
CA GLY A 86 -9.64 -3.58 10.55
C GLY A 86 -10.10 -3.08 9.18
N SER A 87 -10.20 -1.76 8.98
CA SER A 87 -10.56 -1.16 7.70
C SER A 87 -9.35 -0.92 6.81
N GLU A 88 -9.31 -1.56 5.63
CA GLU A 88 -8.31 -1.26 4.60
C GLU A 88 -8.55 0.15 4.05
N ILE A 89 -7.64 1.08 4.36
CA ILE A 89 -7.70 2.44 3.82
C ILE A 89 -6.97 2.47 2.48
N PHE A 90 -7.71 2.81 1.44
CA PHE A 90 -7.17 3.08 0.12
C PHE A 90 -6.76 4.56 0.04
N VAL A 91 -5.49 4.82 -0.27
CA VAL A 91 -4.96 6.17 -0.49
C VAL A 91 -4.53 6.31 -1.94
N GLU A 92 -4.75 7.48 -2.52
CA GLU A 92 -4.27 7.78 -3.87
C GLU A 92 -2.73 7.83 -3.88
N ILE A 93 -2.13 7.27 -4.94
CA ILE A 93 -0.68 7.21 -5.07
C ILE A 93 -0.22 8.34 -5.98
N ASP A 94 0.72 9.12 -5.49
CA ASP A 94 1.50 10.02 -6.34
C ASP A 94 2.44 9.20 -7.25
N MET A 95 2.29 9.37 -8.56
CA MET A 95 3.07 8.63 -9.55
C MET A 95 4.54 9.05 -9.56
N ASP A 96 4.86 10.24 -9.07
CA ASP A 96 6.25 10.72 -8.95
C ASP A 96 6.95 10.05 -7.76
N ALA A 97 6.21 9.65 -6.71
CA ALA A 97 6.72 8.91 -5.55
C ALA A 97 6.65 7.37 -5.70
N TRP A 98 6.33 6.87 -6.90
CA TRP A 98 6.04 5.45 -7.14
C TRP A 98 7.15 4.50 -6.66
N GLU A 99 8.41 4.82 -6.96
CA GLU A 99 9.56 3.95 -6.69
C GLU A 99 9.78 3.70 -5.20
N GLU A 100 9.43 4.68 -4.37
CA GLU A 100 9.47 4.58 -2.91
C GLU A 100 8.24 3.84 -2.39
N VAL A 101 7.05 4.25 -2.86
CA VAL A 101 5.77 3.76 -2.33
C VAL A 101 5.54 2.28 -2.64
N ILE A 102 5.92 1.81 -3.83
CA ILE A 102 5.63 0.43 -4.30
C ILE A 102 6.19 -0.67 -3.40
N LEU A 103 7.24 -0.39 -2.63
CA LEU A 103 7.82 -1.31 -1.66
C LEU A 103 6.92 -1.52 -0.44
N HIS A 104 6.08 -0.54 -0.13
CA HIS A 104 5.17 -0.54 1.02
C HIS A 104 3.72 -0.89 0.64
N VAL A 105 3.38 -0.91 -0.65
CA VAL A 105 2.01 -1.26 -1.09
C VAL A 105 1.69 -2.74 -0.84
N GLN A 106 0.55 -3.03 -0.25
CA GLN A 106 -0.01 -4.39 -0.12
C GLN A 106 -0.99 -4.73 -1.24
N LYS A 107 -1.90 -3.79 -1.55
CA LYS A 107 -2.93 -3.95 -2.58
C LYS A 107 -3.03 -2.67 -3.39
N LEU A 108 -3.28 -2.80 -4.69
CA LEU A 108 -3.61 -1.70 -5.58
C LEU A 108 -5.06 -1.80 -6.03
N ARG A 109 -5.65 -0.64 -6.32
CA ARG A 109 -6.96 -0.53 -6.96
C ARG A 109 -6.90 0.57 -7.99
N ILE A 110 -7.44 0.28 -9.17
CA ILE A 110 -7.72 1.31 -10.18
C ILE A 110 -9.18 1.73 -9.98
N THR A 111 -9.43 3.03 -9.92
CA THR A 111 -10.77 3.62 -9.84
C THR A 111 -10.96 4.60 -10.99
N THR A 112 -12.22 4.85 -11.37
CA THR A 112 -12.63 5.89 -12.33
C THR A 112 -13.12 7.12 -11.59
#